data_AF-A0A834HY85-F1
#
_entry.id   AF-A0A834HY85-F1
#
_cell.length_a   1.000
_cell.length_b   1.000
_cell.length_c   1.000
_cell.angle_alpha   90.00
_cell.angle_beta   90.00
_cell.angle_gamma   90.00
#
_symmetry.space_group_name_H-M   'P 1'
#
loop_
_entity.id
_entity.type
_entity.pdbx_description
1 polymer ?
#
loop_
_entity_poly.entity_id
_entity_poly.type
_entity_poly.pdbx_seq_one_letter_code
_entity_poly.pdbx_strand_id
1 'polypeptide(L)'
;MAYNEHIRNLVIMQTNSIKLARENCIKEYAADYDTPLDRNEPIYNETLKRIFCPPFFDEIACWPPQPANTTAVSPCPSYIQGFLKGTVYNIIFKRSK
;
A
#
# COMPACT_ATOMS: atom_id res chain seq x y z
N MET A 1 -20.72 11.15 -28.60
CA MET A 1 -20.01 9.99 -28.02
C MET A 1 -18.98 10.41 -26.95
N ALA A 2 -19.29 11.40 -26.09
CA ALA A 2 -18.33 11.97 -25.13
C ALA A 2 -18.22 11.21 -23.78
N TYR A 3 -19.23 10.40 -23.45
CA TYR A 3 -19.28 9.65 -22.17
C TYR A 3 -18.10 8.67 -22.02
N ASN A 4 -17.75 7.97 -23.10
CA ASN A 4 -16.67 6.98 -23.07
C ASN A 4 -15.29 7.62 -22.89
N GLU A 5 -15.12 8.89 -23.29
CA GLU A 5 -13.86 9.62 -23.14
C GLU A 5 -13.65 10.11 -21.71
N HIS A 6 -14.70 10.61 -21.05
CA HIS A 6 -14.63 11.01 -19.65
C HIS A 6 -14.26 9.83 -18.74
N ILE A 7 -14.92 8.68 -18.91
CA ILE A 7 -14.63 7.48 -18.13
C ILE A 7 -13.19 7.01 -18.40
N ARG A 8 -12.73 7.04 -19.65
CA ARG A 8 -11.34 6.70 -20.00
C ARG A 8 -10.34 7.61 -19.27
N ASN A 9 -10.59 8.91 -19.24
CA ASN A 9 -9.72 9.88 -18.58
C ASN A 9 -9.66 9.66 -17.07
N LEU A 10 -10.78 9.34 -16.42
CA LEU A 10 -10.80 8.97 -14.99
C LEU A 10 -9.94 7.73 -14.72
N VAL A 11 -10.09 6.69 -15.52
CA VAL A 11 -9.29 5.46 -15.39
C VAL A 11 -7.80 5.73 -15.58
N ILE A 12 -7.43 6.54 -16.58
CA ILE A 12 -6.03 6.92 -16.82
C ILE A 12 -5.46 7.69 -15.61
N MET A 13 -6.19 8.68 -15.08
CA MET A 13 -5.74 9.48 -13.95
C MET A 13 -5.55 8.63 -12.68
N GLN A 14 -6.49 7.73 -12.40
CA GLN A 14 -6.39 6.82 -11.27
C GLN A 14 -5.21 5.85 -11.44
N THR A 15 -5.05 5.28 -12.63
CA THR A 15 -3.94 4.35 -12.95
C THR A 15 -2.58 5.02 -12.76
N ASN A 16 -2.42 6.25 -13.26
CA ASN A 16 -1.19 7.02 -13.09
C ASN A 16 -0.91 7.33 -11.60
N SER A 17 -1.96 7.62 -10.83
CA SER A 17 -1.83 7.90 -9.41
C SER A 17 -1.44 6.67 -8.59
N ILE A 18 -2.03 5.51 -8.89
CA ILE A 18 -1.64 4.22 -8.31
C ILE A 18 -0.19 3.88 -8.67
N LYS A 19 0.20 4.09 -9.94
CA LYS A 19 1.58 3.87 -10.38
C LYS A 19 2.56 4.75 -9.61
N LEU A 20 2.25 6.03 -9.44
CA LEU A 20 3.07 6.95 -8.65
C LEU A 20 3.13 6.55 -7.17
N ALA A 21 2.01 6.12 -6.59
CA ALA A 21 1.97 5.62 -5.22
C ALA A 21 2.87 4.40 -5.04
N ARG A 22 2.86 3.46 -6.00
CA ARG A 22 3.75 2.30 -6.02
C ARG A 22 5.22 2.71 -6.13
N GLU A 23 5.55 3.61 -7.06
CA GLU A 23 6.93 4.10 -7.24
C GLU A 23 7.47 4.77 -5.97
N ASN A 24 6.63 5.54 -5.27
CA ASN A 24 7.00 6.16 -4.01
C ASN A 24 7.19 5.11 -2.91
N CYS A 25 6.33 4.10 -2.84
CA CYS A 25 6.46 2.98 -1.89
C CYS A 25 7.79 2.24 -2.06
N ILE A 26 8.17 1.97 -3.31
CA ILE A 26 9.45 1.33 -3.64
C ILE A 26 10.60 2.22 -3.17
N LYS A 27 10.60 3.51 -3.54
CA LYS A 27 11.67 4.44 -3.14
C LYS A 27 11.85 4.53 -1.62
N GLU A 28 10.78 4.39 -0.86
CA GLU A 28 10.81 4.53 0.60
C GLU A 28 11.21 3.24 1.31
N TYR A 29 10.75 2.08 0.85
CA TYR A 29 10.86 0.82 1.59
C TYR A 29 11.66 -0.29 0.89
N ALA A 30 11.92 -0.15 -0.41
CA ALA A 30 12.76 -1.03 -1.21
C ALA A 30 14.06 -0.27 -1.55
N ALA A 31 15.08 -0.45 -0.72
CA ALA A 31 16.39 0.20 -0.88
C ALA A 31 17.05 -0.11 -2.24
N ASP A 32 16.72 -1.27 -2.83
CA ASP A 32 17.06 -1.64 -4.21
C ASP A 32 15.78 -1.84 -5.03
N TYR A 33 15.79 -1.41 -6.31
CA TYR A 33 14.64 -1.56 -7.24
C TYR A 33 14.17 -3.01 -7.42
N ASP A 34 15.00 -3.98 -7.01
CA ASP A 34 14.73 -5.42 -7.06
C ASP A 34 14.22 -5.98 -5.72
N THR A 35 14.07 -5.15 -4.68
CA THR A 35 13.54 -5.60 -3.39
C THR A 35 12.04 -5.88 -3.52
N PRO A 36 11.58 -7.12 -3.33
CA PRO A 36 10.18 -7.44 -3.60
C PRO A 36 9.29 -6.85 -2.49
N LEU A 37 8.33 -6.00 -2.88
CA LEU A 37 7.24 -5.51 -2.02
C LEU A 37 6.17 -6.59 -1.76
N ASP A 38 6.42 -7.83 -2.14
CA ASP A 38 5.60 -9.02 -1.91
C ASP A 38 6.33 -10.05 -1.04
N ARG A 39 7.39 -9.62 -0.32
CA ARG A 39 8.03 -10.48 0.68
C ARG A 39 6.98 -10.94 1.69
N ASN A 40 6.88 -12.24 1.88
CA ASN A 40 6.01 -12.85 2.89
C ASN A 40 6.80 -13.24 4.15
N GLU A 41 8.10 -13.01 4.17
CA GLU A 41 8.97 -13.41 5.27
C GLU A 41 8.89 -12.42 6.44
N PRO A 42 8.63 -12.91 7.67
CA PRO A 42 8.59 -12.06 8.85
C PRO A 42 9.97 -11.52 9.20
N ILE A 43 10.03 -10.24 9.55
CA ILE A 43 11.25 -9.57 10.00
C ILE A 43 11.30 -9.60 11.53
N TYR A 44 12.33 -10.20 12.10
CA TYR A 44 12.55 -10.11 13.54
C TYR A 44 13.44 -8.91 13.87
N ASN A 45 12.90 -7.96 14.64
CA ASN A 45 13.67 -6.84 15.15
C ASN A 45 14.27 -7.20 16.51
N GLU A 46 15.58 -7.39 16.55
CA GLU A 46 16.32 -7.80 17.76
C GLU A 46 16.24 -6.77 18.89
N THR A 47 16.31 -5.48 18.55
CA THR A 47 16.27 -4.38 19.53
C THR A 47 14.91 -4.28 20.20
N LEU A 48 13.83 -4.44 19.43
CA LEU A 48 12.45 -4.34 19.91
C LEU A 48 11.89 -5.69 20.40
N LYS A 49 12.63 -6.79 20.19
CA LYS A 49 12.20 -8.18 20.47
C LYS A 49 10.80 -8.47 19.92
N ARG A 50 10.55 -8.03 18.68
CA ARG A 50 9.24 -8.09 18.02
C ARG A 50 9.36 -8.57 16.58
N ILE A 51 8.33 -9.30 16.14
CA ILE A 51 8.16 -9.71 14.76
C ILE A 51 7.38 -8.62 14.02
N PHE A 52 7.81 -8.31 12.81
CA PHE A 52 7.18 -7.38 11.90
C PHE A 52 6.82 -8.09 10.60
N CYS A 53 5.71 -7.68 10.01
CA CYS A 53 5.45 -7.92 8.61
C CYS A 53 6.31 -6.97 7.78
N PRO A 54 6.88 -7.45 6.66
CA PRO A 54 7.64 -6.62 5.74
C PRO A 54 6.74 -5.54 5.11
N PRO A 55 7.35 -4.46 4.58
CA PRO A 55 6.60 -3.46 3.83
C PRO A 55 6.05 -4.06 2.55
N PHE A 56 4.84 -3.66 2.15
CA PHE A 56 4.22 -4.16 0.93
C PHE A 56 3.31 -3.11 0.27
N PHE A 57 3.00 -3.31 -1.00
CA PHE A 57 2.04 -2.50 -1.74
C PHE A 57 0.85 -3.36 -2.15
N ASP A 58 -0.36 -2.98 -1.75
CA ASP A 58 -1.56 -3.80 -1.93
C ASP A 58 -2.35 -3.44 -3.21
N GLU A 59 -1.65 -2.96 -4.23
CA GLU A 59 -2.20 -2.41 -5.48
C GLU A 59 -2.86 -1.04 -5.36
N ILE A 60 -3.09 -0.55 -4.13
CA ILE A 60 -3.73 0.74 -3.89
C ILE A 60 -2.83 1.64 -3.07
N ALA A 61 -2.38 1.18 -1.91
CA ALA A 61 -1.65 1.93 -0.91
C ALA A 61 -0.35 1.24 -0.50
N CYS A 62 0.60 2.06 -0.04
CA CYS A 62 1.85 1.59 0.54
C CYS A 62 1.66 1.29 2.02
N TRP A 63 2.09 0.11 2.45
CA TRP A 63 2.04 -0.30 3.84
C TRP A 63 3.47 -0.44 4.39
N PRO A 64 3.87 0.42 5.35
CA PRO A 64 5.18 0.30 6.01
C PRO A 64 5.27 -1.00 6.82
N PRO A 65 6.48 -1.38 7.27
CA PRO A 65 6.64 -2.53 8.16
C PRO A 65 5.77 -2.36 9.41
N GLN A 66 4.92 -3.36 9.71
CA GLN A 66 4.01 -3.32 10.84
C GLN A 66 4.32 -4.43 11.84
N PRO A 67 4.19 -4.19 13.15
CA PRO A 67 4.29 -5.27 14.13
C PRO A 67 3.26 -6.37 13.85
N ALA A 68 3.64 -7.63 14.05
CA ALA A 68 2.71 -8.73 13.90
C ALA A 68 1.55 -8.63 14.90
N ASN A 69 0.38 -9.12 14.50
CA ASN A 69 -0.89 -9.09 15.24
C ASN A 69 -1.41 -7.68 15.55
N THR A 70 -1.10 -6.70 14.72
CA THR A 70 -1.69 -5.35 14.81
C THR A 70 -2.60 -5.08 13.61
N THR A 71 -3.44 -4.05 13.75
CA THR A 71 -4.20 -3.47 12.64
C THR A 71 -3.57 -2.14 12.31
N ALA A 72 -3.17 -1.95 11.05
CA ALA A 72 -2.75 -0.63 10.58
C ALA A 72 -3.93 0.07 9.93
N VAL A 73 -3.98 1.38 10.11
CA VAL A 73 -5.04 2.26 9.65
C VAL A 73 -4.38 3.37 8.84
N SER A 74 -4.84 3.58 7.62
CA SER A 74 -4.38 4.66 6.76
C SER A 74 -5.57 5.41 6.17
N PRO A 75 -5.49 6.74 5.95
CA PRO A 75 -6.53 7.46 5.23
C PRO A 75 -6.77 6.86 3.84
N CYS A 76 -8.04 6.82 3.41
CA CYS A 76 -8.37 6.41 2.05
C CYS A 76 -7.67 7.33 1.02
N PRO A 77 -6.92 6.80 0.04
CA PRO A 77 -6.24 7.62 -0.93
C PRO A 77 -7.22 8.41 -1.81
N SER A 78 -6.92 9.69 -2.03
CA SER A 78 -7.81 10.60 -2.77
C SER A 78 -7.90 10.31 -4.27
N TYR A 79 -6.99 9.51 -4.81
CA TYR A 79 -6.95 9.16 -6.23
C TYR A 79 -7.82 7.96 -6.61
N ILE A 80 -8.42 7.28 -5.63
CA ILE A 80 -9.38 6.20 -5.88
C ILE A 80 -10.78 6.79 -5.96
N GLN A 81 -11.38 6.74 -7.14
CA GLN A 81 -12.75 7.19 -7.32
C GLN A 81 -13.71 6.29 -6.53
N GLY A 82 -14.60 6.90 -5.74
CA GLY A 82 -15.61 6.18 -4.95
C GLY A 82 -15.32 6.11 -3.45
N PHE A 83 -14.12 6.49 -3.00
CA PHE A 83 -13.88 6.71 -1.57
C PHE A 83 -14.45 8.04 -1.10
N LEU A 84 -15.08 8.03 0.07
CA LEU A 84 -15.61 9.23 0.71
C LEU A 84 -14.48 9.94 1.46
N LYS A 85 -14.49 11.27 1.46
CA LYS A 85 -13.52 12.05 2.22
C LYS A 85 -13.68 11.74 3.72
N GLY A 86 -12.57 11.46 4.39
CA GLY A 86 -12.56 11.18 5.83
C GLY A 86 -12.79 9.71 6.20
N THR A 87 -12.89 8.80 5.23
CA THR A 87 -12.87 7.35 5.50
C THR A 87 -11.43 6.84 5.63
N VAL A 88 -11.29 5.74 6.37
CA VAL A 88 -10.02 5.04 6.57
C VAL A 88 -10.08 3.65 5.95
N TYR A 89 -8.91 3.17 5.57
CA TYR A 89 -8.69 1.83 5.05
C TYR A 89 -7.77 1.08 6.02
N ASN A 90 -8.15 -0.16 6.34
CA ASN A 90 -7.53 -0.94 7.42
C ASN A 90 -7.05 -2.28 6.88
N ILE A 91 -5.84 -2.68 7.30
CA ILE A 91 -5.32 -4.03 7.04
C ILE A 91 -4.85 -4.65 8.35
N ILE A 92 -5.16 -5.94 8.50
CA ILE A 92 -4.78 -6.76 9.65
C ILE A 92 -3.51 -7.52 9.30
N PHE A 93 -2.44 -7.27 10.06
CA PHE A 93 -1.15 -7.92 9.89
C PHE A 93 -1.08 -9.16 10.77
N LYS A 94 -1.38 -10.31 10.18
CA LYS A 94 -1.40 -11.59 10.90
C LYS A 94 -0.01 -12.20 10.95
N ARG A 95 0.36 -12.75 12.10
CA ARG A 95 1.51 -13.66 12.20
C ARG A 95 1.19 -14.96 11.46
N SER A 96 2.05 -15.35 10.50
CA SER A 96 1.99 -16.70 9.93
C SER A 96 2.28 -17.72 11.03
N LYS A 97 1.43 -18.74 11.14
CA LYS A 97 1.63 -19.87 12.07
C LYS A 97 2.82 -20.71 11.65
#